data_AF-A0A6N8V9U0-F1
#
_entry.id   AF-A0A6N8V9U0-F1
#
_cell.length_a   1.000
_cell.length_b   1.000
_cell.length_c   1.000
_cell.angle_alpha   90.00
_cell.angle_beta   90.00
_cell.angle_gamma   90.00
#
_symmetry.space_group_name_H-M   'P 1'
#
loop_
_entity.id
_entity.type
_entity.pdbx_description
1 polymer ?
#
loop_
_entity_poly.entity_id
_entity_poly.type
_entity_poly.pdbx_seq_one_letter_code
_entity_poly.pdbx_strand_id
1 'polypeptide(L)'
;MLRAIPHAVDGAGRIYFGGLRGSAASPDSMTILRLDFDTDAVDSVGVFKRATITMEFSDRGVRTRPVPLSPTDAWGVAADGRVVVARAGDYSVEWIATDGTVTRGAPTPYTARRIGRAEKMAWRDMQAEIGGGLTVRDERVNGEIRRTVLRPGSREDEAELDSYEWPAFLPPFSDRPILVDGAGRAWVRRHRETDGTLQYDLLDGIGAAVLKVGLDSQRRVVGFGDATLYAVRMDGYGLQYLERYVLP
;
A
#
# COMPACT_ATOMS: atom_id res chain seq x y z
N MET A 1 -8.08 -9.27 22.30
CA MET A 1 -8.38 -9.63 20.90
C MET A 1 -7.57 -8.71 19.99
N LEU A 2 -6.54 -9.23 19.32
CA LEU A 2 -5.70 -8.44 18.42
C LEU A 2 -6.50 -8.15 17.14
N ARG A 3 -7.02 -6.94 16.99
CA ARG A 3 -7.62 -6.48 15.73
C ARG A 3 -6.50 -5.94 14.83
N ALA A 4 -5.84 -6.84 14.11
CA ALA A 4 -4.91 -6.48 13.04
C ALA A 4 -5.46 -7.00 11.71
N ILE A 5 -5.37 -6.19 10.66
CA ILE A 5 -5.73 -6.61 9.30
C ILE A 5 -4.49 -7.34 8.74
N PRO A 6 -4.60 -8.63 8.39
CA PRO A 6 -3.52 -9.36 7.74
C PRO A 6 -3.09 -8.65 6.46
N HIS A 7 -1.79 -8.55 6.23
CA HIS A 7 -1.22 -7.93 5.03
C HIS A 7 -0.60 -8.96 4.08
N ALA A 8 0.03 -10.01 4.62
CA ALA A 8 0.64 -11.09 3.84
C ALA A 8 0.72 -12.41 4.62
N VAL A 9 0.94 -13.52 3.90
CA VAL A 9 1.18 -14.86 4.43
C VAL A 9 2.34 -15.48 3.65
N ASP A 10 3.23 -16.20 4.32
CA ASP A 10 4.33 -16.92 3.67
C ASP A 10 4.01 -18.41 3.41
N GLY A 11 4.95 -19.15 2.82
CA GLY A 11 4.77 -20.56 2.50
C GLY A 11 4.67 -21.48 3.72
N ALA A 12 5.04 -21.00 4.90
CA ALA A 12 4.87 -21.71 6.18
C ALA A 12 3.53 -21.39 6.86
N GLY A 13 2.69 -20.53 6.27
CA GLY A 13 1.40 -20.13 6.83
C GLY A 13 1.49 -19.06 7.92
N ARG A 14 2.66 -18.43 8.11
CA ARG A 14 2.84 -17.34 9.09
C ARG A 14 2.18 -16.08 8.58
N ILE A 15 1.46 -15.36 9.45
CA ILE A 15 0.74 -14.14 9.07
C ILE A 15 1.56 -12.91 9.41
N TYR A 16 1.60 -11.96 8.47
CA TYR A 16 2.28 -10.70 8.62
C TYR A 16 1.31 -9.53 8.62
N PHE A 17 1.53 -8.57 9.52
CA PHE A 17 0.69 -7.38 9.65
C PHE A 17 1.50 -6.18 10.15
N GLY A 18 1.05 -4.97 9.77
CA GLY A 18 1.60 -3.73 10.30
C GLY A 18 1.03 -3.44 11.68
N GLY A 19 1.89 -3.04 12.62
CA GLY A 19 1.45 -2.66 13.96
C GLY A 19 2.42 -1.70 14.66
N LEU A 20 1.96 -1.17 15.79
CA LEU A 20 2.82 -0.44 16.72
C LEU A 20 3.35 -1.45 17.74
N ARG A 21 4.67 -1.53 17.92
CA ARG A 21 5.30 -2.35 18.97
C ARG A 21 6.22 -1.46 19.83
N GLY A 22 6.00 -1.47 21.14
CA GLY A 22 6.80 -0.69 22.10
C GLY A 22 6.41 0.80 22.21
N SER A 23 6.97 1.51 23.20
CA SER A 23 6.73 2.95 23.43
C SER A 23 7.57 3.87 22.54
N ALA A 24 8.50 3.31 21.75
CA ALA A 24 9.41 4.01 20.84
C ALA A 24 8.97 3.91 19.37
N ALA A 25 7.67 3.74 19.11
CA ALA A 25 7.16 3.88 17.75
C ALA A 25 7.44 5.32 17.29
N SER A 26 8.34 5.46 16.32
CA SER A 26 8.47 6.72 15.58
C SER A 26 7.07 7.08 15.04
N PRO A 27 6.58 8.33 15.21
CA PRO A 27 5.28 8.74 14.68
C PRO A 27 5.09 8.39 13.20
N ASP A 28 6.20 8.34 12.46
CA ASP A 28 6.25 8.17 11.02
C ASP A 28 6.53 6.71 10.58
N SER A 29 6.67 5.77 11.51
CA SER A 29 7.01 4.38 11.19
C SER A 29 6.13 3.36 11.90
N MET A 30 5.93 2.22 11.24
CA MET A 30 5.26 1.05 11.81
C MET A 30 6.18 -0.16 11.75
N THR A 31 5.94 -1.10 12.65
CA THR A 31 6.64 -2.38 12.70
C THR A 31 5.90 -3.40 11.83
N ILE A 32 6.64 -4.18 11.07
CA ILE A 32 6.15 -5.39 10.42
C ILE A 32 6.24 -6.51 11.46
N LEU A 33 5.10 -7.06 11.83
CA LEU A 33 4.97 -8.13 12.81
C LEU A 33 4.68 -9.45 12.09
N ARG A 34 5.28 -10.53 12.57
CA ARG A 34 5.05 -11.91 12.09
C ARG A 34 4.45 -12.73 13.23
N LEU A 35 3.26 -13.28 13.01
CA LEU A 35 2.62 -14.26 13.87
C LEU A 35 2.88 -15.67 13.33
N ASP A 36 3.45 -16.50 14.19
CA ASP A 36 3.61 -17.92 13.98
C ASP A 36 2.51 -18.68 14.75
N PHE A 37 1.70 -19.46 14.04
CA PHE A 37 0.55 -20.16 14.66
C PHE A 37 0.94 -21.45 15.37
N ASP A 38 2.09 -22.04 15.05
CA ASP A 38 2.54 -23.27 15.70
C ASP A 38 3.11 -22.96 17.09
N THR A 39 3.69 -21.76 17.25
CA THR A 39 4.37 -21.34 18.49
C THR A 39 3.68 -20.19 19.23
N ASP A 40 2.63 -19.59 18.65
CA ASP A 40 2.01 -18.33 19.10
C ASP A 40 2.99 -17.14 19.22
N ALA A 41 4.18 -17.25 18.62
CA ALA A 41 5.21 -16.22 18.69
C ALA A 41 4.85 -15.01 17.81
N VAL A 42 5.12 -13.81 18.33
CA VAL A 42 4.98 -12.55 17.58
C VAL A 42 6.31 -11.82 17.53
N ASP A 43 6.95 -11.91 16.37
CA ASP A 43 8.25 -11.31 16.09
C ASP A 43 8.12 -9.96 15.38
N SER A 44 9.10 -9.09 15.61
CA SER A 44 9.32 -7.89 14.81
C SER A 44 10.31 -8.22 13.70
N VAL A 45 9.88 -8.14 12.44
CA VAL A 45 10.68 -8.58 11.28
C VAL A 45 11.06 -7.43 10.34
N GLY A 46 10.64 -6.20 10.65
CA GLY A 46 11.00 -5.03 9.87
C GLY A 46 10.27 -3.77 10.30
N VAL A 47 10.59 -2.66 9.64
CA VAL A 47 9.94 -1.37 9.82
C VAL A 47 9.67 -0.72 8.47
N PHE A 48 8.56 -0.01 8.37
CA PHE A 48 8.15 0.70 7.15
C PHE A 48 7.60 2.08 7.50
N LYS A 49 7.85 3.06 6.62
CA LYS A 49 7.27 4.39 6.72
C LYS A 49 5.77 4.32 6.42
N ARG A 50 4.94 4.83 7.34
CA ARG A 50 3.48 4.90 7.15
C ARG A 50 3.06 6.20 6.46
N ALA A 51 1.82 6.24 5.99
CA ALA A 51 1.20 7.46 5.50
C ALA A 51 1.21 8.56 6.58
N THR A 52 1.52 9.77 6.14
CA THR A 52 1.56 10.95 6.99
C THR A 52 0.14 11.33 7.41
N ILE A 53 0.02 11.71 8.67
CA ILE A 53 -1.19 12.30 9.23
C ILE A 53 -0.87 13.66 9.82
N THR A 54 -1.77 14.61 9.67
CA THR A 54 -1.71 15.90 10.36
C THR A 54 -2.59 15.82 11.59
N MET A 55 -2.08 16.28 12.74
CA MET A 55 -2.82 16.34 14.00
C MET A 55 -3.09 17.80 14.34
N GLU A 56 -4.36 18.18 14.36
CA GLU A 56 -4.80 19.50 14.82
C GLU A 56 -5.31 19.37 16.27
N PHE A 57 -4.69 20.11 17.18
CA PHE A 57 -5.05 20.14 18.60
C PHE A 57 -6.00 21.32 18.87
N SER A 58 -7.06 21.08 19.63
CA SER A 58 -8.00 22.12 20.07
C SER A 58 -8.57 21.79 21.45
N ASP A 59 -9.22 22.78 22.09
CA ASP A 59 -9.93 22.59 23.37
C ASP A 59 -11.04 21.51 23.30
N ARG A 60 -11.49 21.17 22.08
CA ARG A 60 -12.54 20.17 21.80
C ARG A 60 -11.98 18.78 21.43
N GLY A 61 -10.66 18.63 21.43
CA GLY A 61 -9.97 17.36 21.16
C GLY A 61 -8.95 17.43 20.03
N VAL A 62 -8.46 16.25 19.65
CA VAL A 62 -7.46 16.05 18.59
C VAL A 62 -8.18 15.61 17.32
N ARG A 63 -7.99 16.37 16.24
CA ARG A 63 -8.47 16.02 14.91
C ARG A 63 -7.30 15.52 14.08
N THR A 64 -7.35 14.24 13.71
CA THR A 64 -6.36 13.63 12.81
C THR A 64 -6.88 13.68 11.39
N ARG A 65 -6.06 14.14 10.44
CA ARG A 65 -6.35 14.13 9.00
C ARG A 65 -5.26 13.37 8.25
N PRO A 66 -5.59 12.50 7.28
CA PRO A 66 -4.58 11.95 6.39
C PRO A 66 -3.98 13.05 5.52
N VAL A 67 -2.74 12.85 5.10
CA VAL A 67 -2.12 13.58 3.98
C VAL A 67 -2.17 12.65 2.76
N PRO A 68 -3.17 12.79 1.88
CA PRO A 68 -3.31 11.91 0.72
C PRO A 68 -2.05 11.86 -0.13
N LEU A 69 -1.73 10.68 -0.64
CA LEU A 69 -0.56 10.44 -1.50
C LEU A 69 0.79 10.85 -0.85
N SER A 70 0.86 10.95 0.47
CA SER A 70 2.13 11.14 1.19
C SER A 70 3.08 9.95 0.93
N PRO A 71 4.41 10.18 0.79
CA PRO A 71 5.37 9.09 0.58
C PRO A 71 5.29 8.04 1.71
N THR A 72 4.87 6.83 1.32
CA THR A 72 4.60 5.68 2.21
C THR A 72 5.32 4.47 1.67
N ASP A 73 6.02 3.73 2.53
CA ASP A 73 6.71 2.50 2.11
C ASP A 73 5.67 1.43 1.80
N ALA A 74 5.93 0.65 0.76
CA ALA A 74 5.17 -0.55 0.43
C ALA A 74 5.97 -1.77 0.87
N TRP A 75 5.30 -2.83 1.30
CA TRP A 75 5.99 -4.05 1.72
C TRP A 75 5.18 -5.29 1.40
N GLY A 76 5.88 -6.42 1.38
CA GLY A 76 5.34 -7.74 1.06
C GLY A 76 6.21 -8.85 1.63
N VAL A 77 5.81 -10.09 1.40
CA VAL A 77 6.50 -11.28 1.93
C VAL A 77 6.61 -12.32 0.84
N ALA A 78 7.80 -12.89 0.69
CA ALA A 78 8.06 -14.01 -0.21
C ALA A 78 7.63 -15.33 0.43
N ALA A 79 7.44 -16.37 -0.40
CA ALA A 79 7.06 -17.69 0.08
C ALA A 79 8.08 -18.29 1.08
N ASP A 80 9.36 -17.93 0.97
CA ASP A 80 10.45 -18.33 1.88
C ASP A 80 10.48 -17.55 3.21
N GLY A 81 9.55 -16.60 3.40
CA GLY A 81 9.42 -15.79 4.61
C GLY A 81 10.30 -14.53 4.63
N ARG A 82 11.09 -14.27 3.58
CA ARG A 82 11.80 -12.98 3.43
C ARG A 82 10.80 -11.85 3.24
N VAL A 83 11.08 -10.72 3.87
CA VAL A 83 10.26 -9.50 3.76
C VAL A 83 10.89 -8.57 2.74
N VAL A 84 10.08 -8.03 1.82
CA VAL A 84 10.50 -6.97 0.90
C VAL A 84 9.89 -5.65 1.32
N VAL A 85 10.68 -4.58 1.30
CA VAL A 85 10.23 -3.20 1.56
C VAL A 85 10.72 -2.29 0.45
N ALA A 86 9.80 -1.66 -0.27
CA ALA A 86 10.11 -0.55 -1.17
C ALA A 86 10.07 0.77 -0.38
N ARG A 87 11.18 1.51 -0.43
CA ARG A 87 11.37 2.77 0.31
C ARG A 87 10.89 3.96 -0.50
N ALA A 88 9.91 4.71 0.00
CA ALA A 88 9.31 5.82 -0.75
C ALA A 88 10.21 7.05 -0.87
N GLY A 89 11.27 7.12 -0.05
CA GLY A 89 12.21 8.26 -0.04
C GLY A 89 13.06 8.34 -1.31
N ASP A 90 13.65 7.23 -1.74
CA ASP A 90 14.57 7.15 -2.88
C ASP A 90 14.21 6.08 -3.91
N TYR A 91 13.15 5.31 -3.66
CA TYR A 91 12.76 4.14 -4.45
C TYR A 91 13.82 3.03 -4.49
N SER A 92 14.55 2.84 -3.39
CA SER A 92 15.31 1.61 -3.16
C SER A 92 14.40 0.48 -2.66
N VAL A 93 14.80 -0.76 -2.91
CA VAL A 93 14.14 -1.95 -2.35
C VAL A 93 15.09 -2.66 -1.41
N GLU A 94 14.57 -3.01 -0.24
CA GLU A 94 15.27 -3.78 0.78
C GLU A 94 14.62 -5.16 0.93
N TRP A 95 15.46 -6.18 1.02
CA TRP A 95 15.09 -7.53 1.40
C TRP A 95 15.60 -7.82 2.80
N ILE A 96 14.71 -8.22 3.69
CA ILE A 96 15.02 -8.63 5.06
C ILE A 96 14.89 -10.15 5.11
N ALA A 97 16.02 -10.82 5.33
CA ALA A 97 16.08 -12.26 5.49
C ALA A 97 15.46 -12.71 6.83
N THR A 98 15.16 -14.00 6.96
CA THR A 98 14.52 -14.56 8.16
C THR A 98 15.40 -14.50 9.40
N ASP A 99 16.72 -14.32 9.23
CA ASP A 99 17.70 -14.07 10.28
C ASP A 99 17.87 -12.57 10.62
N GLY A 100 17.16 -11.69 9.90
CA GLY A 100 17.24 -10.23 10.05
C GLY A 100 18.30 -9.55 9.17
N THR A 101 19.07 -10.30 8.38
CA THR A 101 20.04 -9.70 7.43
C THR A 101 19.32 -8.86 6.40
N VAL A 102 19.78 -7.63 6.18
CA VAL A 102 19.17 -6.68 5.22
C VAL A 102 20.05 -6.54 3.99
N THR A 103 19.49 -6.80 2.81
CA THR A 103 20.09 -6.50 1.51
C THR A 103 19.34 -5.35 0.87
N ARG A 104 20.05 -4.24 0.59
CA ARG A 104 19.46 -3.05 -0.05
C ARG A 104 19.98 -2.88 -1.47
N GLY A 105 19.04 -2.78 -2.42
CA GLY A 105 19.33 -2.45 -3.81
C GLY A 105 19.62 -0.97 -4.01
N ALA A 106 20.25 -0.64 -5.15
CA ALA A 106 20.41 0.74 -5.56
C ALA A 106 19.05 1.42 -5.80
N PRO A 107 18.91 2.73 -5.55
CA PRO A 107 17.70 3.48 -5.87
C PRO A 107 17.27 3.27 -7.32
N THR A 108 16.00 2.88 -7.53
CA THR A 108 15.45 2.72 -8.88
C THR A 108 15.10 4.10 -9.45
N PRO A 109 15.65 4.48 -10.63
CA PRO A 109 15.33 5.75 -11.23
C PRO A 109 13.83 5.88 -11.52
N TYR A 110 13.28 7.07 -11.24
CA TYR A 110 11.91 7.39 -11.59
C TYR A 110 11.75 8.88 -11.91
N THR A 111 10.72 9.19 -12.69
CA THR A 111 10.34 10.58 -12.98
C THR A 111 9.26 11.01 -12.00
N ALA A 112 9.56 12.01 -11.18
CA ALA A 112 8.58 12.62 -10.29
C ALA A 112 7.50 13.35 -11.10
N ARG A 113 6.23 13.05 -10.83
CA ARG A 113 5.07 13.66 -11.47
C ARG A 113 4.37 14.59 -10.48
N ARG A 114 4.00 15.79 -10.92
CA ARG A 114 3.27 16.73 -10.04
C ARG A 114 1.87 16.21 -9.74
N ILE A 115 1.39 16.43 -8.52
CA ILE A 115 0.00 16.15 -8.16
C ILE A 115 -0.88 17.29 -8.67
N GLY A 116 -1.76 16.98 -9.62
CA GLY A 116 -2.78 17.90 -10.14
C GLY A 116 -4.20 17.50 -9.73
N ARG A 117 -5.20 18.19 -10.28
CA ARG A 117 -6.64 17.88 -10.03
C ARG A 117 -6.96 16.42 -10.38
N ALA A 118 -6.39 15.90 -11.47
CA ALA A 118 -6.62 14.53 -11.94
C ALA A 118 -6.17 13.48 -10.91
N GLU A 119 -4.97 13.62 -10.34
CA GLU A 119 -4.46 12.71 -9.31
C GLU A 119 -5.30 12.76 -8.03
N LYS A 120 -5.76 13.96 -7.62
CA LYS A 120 -6.65 14.11 -6.46
C LYS A 120 -7.99 13.41 -6.67
N MET A 121 -8.61 13.60 -7.84
CA MET A 121 -9.86 12.92 -8.20
C MET A 121 -9.68 11.41 -8.25
N ALA A 122 -8.58 10.91 -8.84
CA ALA A 122 -8.30 9.48 -8.89
C ALA A 122 -8.10 8.87 -7.49
N TRP A 123 -7.45 9.60 -6.57
CA TRP A 123 -7.33 9.16 -5.17
C TRP A 123 -8.70 9.07 -4.49
N ARG A 124 -9.57 10.08 -4.67
CA ARG A 124 -10.94 10.05 -4.14
C ARG A 124 -11.73 8.86 -4.69
N ASP A 125 -11.69 8.65 -6.00
CA ASP A 125 -12.44 7.57 -6.65
C ASP A 125 -11.98 6.20 -6.14
N MET A 126 -10.67 6.04 -5.92
CA MET A 126 -10.10 4.84 -5.29
C MET A 126 -10.59 4.64 -3.85
N GLN A 127 -10.72 5.71 -3.05
CA GLN A 127 -11.26 5.60 -1.69
C GLN A 127 -12.75 5.21 -1.71
N ALA A 128 -13.52 5.80 -2.61
CA ALA A 128 -14.92 5.44 -2.79
C ALA A 128 -15.07 3.96 -3.20
N GLU A 129 -14.21 3.44 -4.08
CA GLU A 129 -14.25 2.02 -4.50
C GLU A 129 -13.99 1.06 -3.32
N ILE A 130 -13.05 1.40 -2.42
CA ILE A 130 -12.79 0.61 -1.20
C ILE A 130 -13.97 0.69 -0.21
N GLY A 131 -14.68 1.82 -0.18
CA GLY A 131 -15.84 2.08 0.68
C GLY A 131 -17.21 1.74 0.09
N GLY A 132 -17.30 1.11 -1.09
CA GLY A 132 -18.57 0.76 -1.74
C GLY A 132 -19.33 1.95 -2.36
N GLY A 133 -18.62 2.98 -2.79
CA GLY A 133 -19.15 4.17 -3.48
C GLY A 133 -19.48 5.37 -2.57
N LEU A 134 -19.21 5.25 -1.26
CA LEU A 134 -19.49 6.29 -0.27
C LEU A 134 -18.21 6.65 0.48
N THR A 135 -17.89 7.94 0.55
CA THR A 135 -16.85 8.42 1.46
C THR A 135 -17.45 8.59 2.84
N VAL A 136 -17.04 7.74 3.78
CA VAL A 136 -17.46 7.83 5.19
C VAL A 136 -16.40 8.57 5.98
N ARG A 137 -16.76 9.77 6.45
CA ARG A 137 -15.91 10.59 7.30
C ARG A 137 -16.31 10.38 8.75
N ASP A 138 -15.42 9.77 9.51
CA ASP A 138 -15.54 9.68 10.97
C ASP A 138 -14.72 10.81 11.60
N GLU A 139 -15.41 11.80 12.19
CA GLU A 139 -14.78 12.89 12.95
C GLU A 139 -15.01 12.66 14.44
N ARG A 140 -13.94 12.68 15.24
CA ARG A 140 -14.05 12.58 16.69
C ARG A 140 -14.21 13.98 17.29
N VAL A 141 -15.38 14.28 17.85
CA VAL A 141 -15.68 15.58 18.50
C VAL A 141 -16.05 15.30 19.95
N ASN A 142 -15.31 15.84 20.92
CA ASN A 142 -15.54 15.64 22.36
C ASN A 142 -15.68 14.16 22.79
N GLY A 143 -14.99 13.24 22.12
CA GLY A 143 -15.04 11.80 22.41
C GLY A 143 -16.14 11.02 21.68
N GLU A 144 -17.07 11.69 21.01
CA GLU A 144 -18.08 11.07 20.15
C GLU A 144 -17.57 10.94 18.71
N ILE A 145 -17.91 9.84 18.04
CA ILE A 145 -17.62 9.65 16.61
C ILE A 145 -18.82 10.18 15.83
N ARG A 146 -18.65 11.34 15.19
CA ARG A 146 -19.62 11.88 14.24
C ARG A 146 -19.30 11.34 12.85
N ARG A 147 -20.24 10.60 12.27
CA ARG A 147 -20.13 10.03 10.92
C ARG A 147 -20.85 10.90 9.90
N THR A 148 -20.13 11.38 8.89
CA THR A 148 -20.69 12.09 7.74
C THR A 148 -20.50 11.23 6.49
N VAL A 149 -21.55 11.05 5.71
CA VAL A 149 -21.50 10.32 4.44
C VAL A 149 -21.50 11.34 3.31
N LEU A 150 -20.43 11.35 2.53
CA LEU A 150 -20.27 12.25 1.38
C LEU A 150 -20.61 11.52 0.08
N ARG A 151 -21.33 12.23 -0.80
CA ARG A 151 -21.68 11.71 -2.13
C ARG A 151 -20.63 12.18 -3.14
N PRO A 152 -20.10 11.28 -4.00
CA PRO A 152 -19.14 11.65 -5.03
C PRO A 152 -19.66 12.78 -5.93
N GLY A 153 -18.82 13.78 -6.20
CA GLY A 153 -19.13 14.90 -7.09
C GLY A 153 -20.06 15.98 -6.49
N SER A 154 -20.41 15.88 -5.21
CA SER A 154 -21.10 16.97 -4.51
C SER A 154 -20.17 18.15 -4.23
N ARG A 155 -20.71 19.36 -4.01
CA ARG A 155 -19.91 20.54 -3.62
C ARG A 155 -19.13 20.30 -2.33
N GLU A 156 -19.70 19.50 -1.41
CA GLU A 156 -19.08 19.12 -0.14
C GLU A 156 -17.91 18.15 -0.36
N ASP A 157 -18.02 17.21 -1.31
CA ASP A 157 -16.95 16.31 -1.74
C ASP A 157 -15.79 17.08 -2.40
N GLU A 158 -16.08 18.04 -3.28
CA GLU A 158 -15.04 18.87 -3.89
C GLU A 158 -14.33 19.76 -2.86
N ALA A 159 -15.09 20.40 -1.97
CA ALA A 159 -14.52 21.20 -0.89
C ALA A 159 -13.68 20.35 0.07
N GLU A 160 -14.05 19.09 0.31
CA GLU A 160 -13.24 18.16 1.08
C GLU A 160 -11.91 17.86 0.37
N LEU A 161 -11.95 17.54 -0.93
CA LEU A 161 -10.76 17.22 -1.70
C LEU A 161 -9.72 18.36 -1.68
N ASP A 162 -10.19 19.59 -1.77
CA ASP A 162 -9.35 20.79 -1.72
C ASP A 162 -8.91 21.17 -0.29
N SER A 163 -9.53 20.58 0.75
CA SER A 163 -9.18 20.81 2.16
C SER A 163 -7.98 20.00 2.65
N TYR A 164 -7.58 18.95 1.93
CA TYR A 164 -6.41 18.15 2.29
C TYR A 164 -5.10 18.88 1.99
N GLU A 165 -4.08 18.62 2.80
CA GLU A 165 -2.70 18.90 2.43
C GLU A 165 -2.23 17.87 1.41
N TRP A 166 -1.61 18.33 0.31
CA TRP A 166 -1.13 17.47 -0.77
C TRP A 166 0.36 17.67 -0.98
N PRO A 167 1.15 16.60 -1.15
CA PRO A 167 2.52 16.71 -1.62
C PRO A 167 2.59 17.38 -3.00
N ALA A 168 3.75 17.98 -3.33
CA ALA A 168 3.95 18.58 -4.65
C ALA A 168 4.04 17.53 -5.77
N PHE A 169 4.50 16.32 -5.45
CA PHE A 169 4.74 15.24 -6.40
C PHE A 169 4.18 13.92 -5.89
N LEU A 170 3.78 13.06 -6.83
CA LEU A 170 3.44 11.66 -6.55
C LEU A 170 4.65 10.93 -5.98
N PRO A 171 4.45 10.03 -5.00
CA PRO A 171 5.49 9.08 -4.63
C PRO A 171 5.84 8.18 -5.83
N PRO A 172 6.99 7.48 -5.79
CA PRO A 172 7.37 6.57 -6.86
C PRO A 172 6.30 5.48 -7.08
N PHE A 173 5.76 4.89 -6.03
CA PHE A 173 4.85 3.74 -6.13
C PHE A 173 3.66 3.87 -5.19
N SER A 174 2.62 3.07 -5.45
CA SER A 174 1.46 2.98 -4.56
C SER A 174 1.81 2.19 -3.29
N ASP A 175 1.17 2.51 -2.18
CA ASP A 175 1.28 1.83 -0.88
C ASP A 175 0.61 0.44 -0.81
N ARG A 176 0.27 -0.14 -1.96
CA ARG A 176 -0.34 -1.47 -2.05
C ARG A 176 0.67 -2.55 -1.62
N PRO A 177 0.19 -3.68 -1.05
CA PRO A 177 1.05 -4.82 -0.74
C PRO A 177 1.89 -5.23 -1.95
N ILE A 178 3.17 -5.47 -1.73
CA ILE A 178 4.08 -5.98 -2.75
C ILE A 178 3.84 -7.49 -2.86
N LEU A 179 3.51 -7.96 -4.06
CA LEU A 179 3.44 -9.39 -4.34
C LEU A 179 4.81 -9.90 -4.77
N VAL A 180 5.17 -11.10 -4.34
CA VAL A 180 6.43 -11.75 -4.72
C VAL A 180 6.13 -13.01 -5.50
N ASP A 181 6.72 -13.16 -6.68
CA ASP A 181 6.54 -14.36 -7.50
C ASP A 181 7.46 -15.52 -7.09
N GLY A 182 7.25 -16.70 -7.69
CA GLY A 182 8.03 -17.90 -7.39
C GLY A 182 9.52 -17.79 -7.72
N ALA A 183 9.92 -16.80 -8.54
CA ALA A 183 11.33 -16.51 -8.83
C ALA A 183 11.95 -15.54 -7.80
N GLY A 184 11.19 -15.12 -6.78
CA GLY A 184 11.64 -14.18 -5.76
C GLY A 184 11.73 -12.74 -6.27
N ARG A 185 10.96 -12.39 -7.31
CA ARG A 185 10.87 -11.01 -7.80
C ARG A 185 9.73 -10.28 -7.10
N ALA A 186 10.02 -9.10 -6.59
CA ALA A 186 9.06 -8.18 -6.00
C ALA A 186 8.35 -7.34 -7.07
N TRP A 187 7.03 -7.43 -7.13
CA TRP A 187 6.19 -6.70 -8.09
C TRP A 187 5.72 -5.38 -7.46
N VAL A 188 6.47 -4.31 -7.67
CA VAL A 188 6.16 -2.99 -7.11
C VAL A 188 5.27 -2.20 -8.06
N ARG A 189 4.03 -1.94 -7.62
CA ARG A 189 3.03 -1.21 -8.41
C ARG A 189 3.30 0.29 -8.42
N ARG A 190 3.51 0.85 -9.61
CA ARG A 190 3.58 2.29 -9.85
C ARG A 190 2.21 2.94 -9.71
N HIS A 191 2.18 4.26 -9.46
CA HIS A 191 0.94 5.00 -9.62
C HIS A 191 0.41 4.87 -11.05
N ARG A 192 -0.91 4.77 -11.18
CA ARG A 192 -1.59 4.58 -12.46
C ARG A 192 -1.19 5.67 -13.46
N GLU A 193 -0.89 5.25 -14.68
CA GLU A 193 -0.73 6.17 -15.79
C GLU A 193 -2.13 6.55 -16.34
N THR A 194 -2.23 7.78 -16.86
CA THR A 194 -3.51 8.35 -17.33
C THR A 194 -4.07 7.59 -18.55
N ASP A 195 -3.24 6.77 -19.20
CA ASP A 195 -3.57 5.95 -20.38
C ASP A 195 -4.38 4.68 -20.07
N GLY A 196 -4.61 4.37 -18.79
CA GLY A 196 -5.32 3.15 -18.39
C GLY A 196 -4.42 1.91 -18.25
N THR A 197 -3.11 2.08 -18.19
CA THR A 197 -2.15 1.00 -17.89
C THR A 197 -1.69 1.08 -16.42
N LEU A 198 -1.69 -0.06 -15.74
CA LEU A 198 -1.02 -0.28 -14.46
C LEU A 198 0.37 -0.86 -14.71
N GLN A 199 1.39 -0.12 -14.31
CA GLN A 199 2.78 -0.57 -14.41
C GLN A 199 3.26 -1.18 -13.10
N TYR A 200 3.99 -2.29 -13.22
CA TYR A 200 4.78 -2.91 -12.17
C TYR A 200 6.25 -2.87 -12.56
N ASP A 201 7.10 -2.43 -11.63
CA ASP A 201 8.54 -2.65 -11.73
C ASP A 201 8.83 -3.95 -10.96
N LEU A 202 9.53 -4.89 -11.60
CA LEU A 202 9.95 -6.15 -10.99
C LEU A 202 11.37 -6.00 -10.50
N LEU A 203 11.59 -6.20 -9.21
CA LEU A 203 12.90 -6.14 -8.59
C LEU A 203 13.31 -7.50 -8.06
N ASP A 204 14.55 -7.91 -8.31
CA ASP A 204 15.06 -9.21 -7.87
C ASP A 204 15.34 -9.26 -6.35
N GLY A 205 15.86 -10.40 -5.88
CA GLY A 205 16.19 -10.67 -4.49
C GLY A 205 17.31 -9.80 -3.88
N ILE A 206 17.96 -8.94 -4.67
CA ILE A 206 18.93 -7.94 -4.19
C ILE A 206 18.42 -6.51 -4.36
N GLY A 207 17.18 -6.34 -4.85
CA GLY A 207 16.54 -5.05 -5.04
C GLY A 207 16.91 -4.35 -6.35
N ALA A 208 17.48 -5.06 -7.33
CA ALA A 208 17.75 -4.50 -8.66
C ALA A 208 16.52 -4.65 -9.55
N ALA A 209 16.14 -3.58 -10.27
CA ALA A 209 15.04 -3.63 -11.23
C ALA A 209 15.44 -4.45 -12.46
N VAL A 210 14.72 -5.54 -12.72
CA VAL A 210 15.01 -6.50 -13.80
C VAL A 210 14.01 -6.43 -14.96
N LEU A 211 12.76 -6.01 -14.69
CA LEU A 211 11.73 -5.94 -15.72
C LEU A 211 10.67 -4.88 -15.39
N LYS A 212 9.97 -4.39 -16.41
CA LYS A 212 8.74 -3.59 -16.27
C LYS A 212 7.59 -4.32 -16.95
N VAL A 213 6.47 -4.43 -16.26
CA VAL A 213 5.26 -5.10 -16.76
C VAL A 213 4.10 -4.12 -16.76
N GLY A 214 3.45 -3.97 -17.90
CA GLY A 214 2.20 -3.22 -18.03
C GLY A 214 1.01 -4.17 -18.06
N LEU A 215 -0.03 -3.84 -17.29
CA LEU A 215 -1.32 -4.51 -17.32
C LEU A 215 -2.41 -3.48 -17.56
N ASP A 216 -3.46 -3.85 -18.27
CA ASP A 216 -4.66 -3.03 -18.35
C ASP A 216 -5.23 -2.74 -16.95
N SER A 217 -5.66 -1.50 -16.72
CA SER A 217 -6.01 -1.01 -15.38
C SER A 217 -7.25 -1.62 -14.75
N GLN A 218 -8.06 -2.34 -15.51
CA GLN A 218 -9.16 -3.13 -14.96
C GLN A 218 -8.70 -4.45 -14.36
N ARG A 219 -7.41 -4.79 -14.51
CA ARG A 219 -6.80 -6.03 -14.01
C ARG A 219 -5.95 -5.76 -12.79
N ARG A 220 -6.21 -6.50 -11.73
CA ARG A 220 -5.42 -6.49 -10.50
C ARG A 220 -4.75 -7.84 -10.33
N VAL A 221 -3.42 -7.86 -10.23
CA VAL A 221 -2.67 -9.07 -9.86
C VAL A 221 -3.09 -9.50 -8.46
N VAL A 222 -3.39 -10.78 -8.28
CA VAL A 222 -3.82 -11.35 -6.98
C VAL A 222 -2.92 -12.49 -6.50
N GLY A 223 -2.07 -13.04 -7.35
CA GLY A 223 -1.12 -14.07 -6.95
C GLY A 223 -0.40 -14.71 -8.12
N PHE A 224 0.44 -15.69 -7.79
CA PHE A 224 1.28 -16.40 -8.74
C PHE A 224 1.22 -17.91 -8.49
N GLY A 225 1.33 -18.68 -9.57
CA GLY A 225 1.77 -20.07 -9.54
C GLY A 225 3.16 -20.19 -10.19
N ASP A 226 3.65 -21.41 -10.38
CA ASP A 226 5.03 -21.67 -10.84
C ASP A 226 5.43 -20.90 -12.11
N ALA A 227 4.54 -20.83 -13.10
CA ALA A 227 4.74 -20.10 -14.35
C ALA A 227 3.52 -19.25 -14.74
N THR A 228 2.67 -18.94 -13.75
CA THR A 228 1.37 -18.31 -13.98
C THR A 228 1.21 -17.06 -13.12
N LEU A 229 0.76 -15.98 -13.75
CA LEU A 229 0.20 -14.81 -13.06
C LEU A 229 -1.31 -14.94 -13.02
N TYR A 230 -1.89 -14.77 -11.83
CA TYR A 230 -3.33 -14.67 -11.63
C TYR A 230 -3.73 -13.21 -11.45
N ALA A 231 -4.68 -12.75 -12.25
CA ALA A 231 -5.26 -11.42 -12.13
C ALA A 231 -6.77 -11.51 -12.02
N VAL A 232 -7.37 -10.58 -11.27
CA VAL A 232 -8.81 -10.36 -11.26
C VAL A 232 -9.13 -9.18 -12.15
N ARG A 233 -10.03 -9.39 -13.12
CA ARG A 233 -10.65 -8.33 -13.91
C ARG A 233 -12.05 -8.03 -13.36
N MET A 234 -12.40 -6.76 -13.23
CA MET A 234 -13.77 -6.36 -12.91
C MET A 234 -14.45 -5.76 -14.15
N ASP A 235 -15.72 -6.11 -14.39
CA ASP A 235 -16.52 -5.48 -15.44
C ASP A 235 -17.36 -4.29 -14.94
N GLY A 236 -18.10 -3.65 -15.84
CA GLY A 236 -18.95 -2.50 -15.50
C GLY A 236 -20.14 -2.81 -14.56
N TYR A 237 -20.42 -4.08 -14.29
CA TYR A 237 -21.44 -4.53 -13.34
C TYR A 237 -20.83 -4.93 -11.98
N GLY A 238 -19.52 -4.78 -11.81
CA GLY A 238 -18.81 -5.17 -10.59
C GLY A 238 -18.54 -6.67 -10.49
N LEU A 239 -18.80 -7.46 -11.53
CA LEU A 239 -18.48 -8.89 -11.53
C LEU A 239 -16.97 -9.08 -11.66
N GLN A 240 -16.42 -9.99 -10.85
CA GLN A 240 -15.00 -10.31 -10.81
C GLN A 240 -14.73 -11.61 -11.58
N TYR A 241 -13.77 -11.56 -12.49
CA TYR A 241 -13.34 -12.70 -13.30
C TYR A 241 -11.88 -12.99 -13.00
N LEU A 242 -11.57 -14.24 -12.66
CA LEU A 242 -10.19 -14.71 -12.52
C LEU A 242 -9.61 -15.00 -13.90
N GLU A 243 -8.52 -14.33 -14.23
CA GLU A 243 -7.76 -14.50 -15.47
C GLU A 243 -6.37 -15.06 -15.14
N ARG A 244 -5.84 -15.85 -16.08
CA ARG A 244 -4.51 -16.45 -15.98
C ARG A 244 -3.65 -15.99 -17.15
N TYR A 245 -2.43 -15.60 -16.84
CA TYR A 245 -1.39 -15.19 -17.77
C TYR A 245 -0.13 -16.01 -17.57
N VAL A 246 0.68 -16.12 -18.61
CA VAL A 246 2.05 -16.64 -18.48
C VAL A 246 2.87 -15.60 -17.70
N LEU A 247 3.65 -16.05 -16.74
CA LEU A 247 4.56 -15.18 -16.01
C LEU A 247 5.68 -14.71 -16.96
N PRO A 248 6.01 -13.40 -17.00
CA PRO A 248 7.03 -12.86 -17.90
C PRO A 248 8.45 -13.13 -17.42
#